data_AF-Q9Z3X5-F1
#
_entry.id   AF-Q9Z3X5-F1
#
_cell.length_a   1.000
_cell.length_b   1.000
_cell.length_c   1.000
_cell.angle_alpha   90.00
_cell.angle_beta   90.00
_cell.angle_gamma   90.00
#
_symmetry.space_group_name_H-M   'P 1'
#
loop_
_entity.id
_entity.type
_entity.pdbx_description
1 polymer ?
#
loop_
_entity_poly.entity_id
_entity_poly.type
_entity_poly.pdbx_seq_one_letter_code
_entity_poly.pdbx_strand_id
1 'polypeptide(L)'
;MIVMVDFYFDFLSPFSYLANHRLSVLAGRYGFSIQYHAIDLARAKTAIGNIGPSNRDLKVKLDYLKVDLQRWADLYRIPLVFPPNFNSRRVNAGLYYPAARERAAEYVRLVFDSAWGKGWALDADSLLAEVCDKLNWDLGEFEDFLNSENAAKAYDEETQAAIDRKVFGVPTVFWDDQMWWGNDRLFMLESRLQKETQP
;
A
#
# COMPACT_ATOMS: atom_id res chain seq x y z
N MET A 1 20.70 -15.86 3.00
CA MET A 1 19.46 -15.37 3.63
C MET A 1 18.72 -14.54 2.58
N ILE A 2 17.41 -14.69 2.45
CA ILE A 2 16.63 -13.86 1.54
C ILE A 2 16.46 -12.49 2.22
N VAL A 3 16.79 -11.40 1.53
CA VAL A 3 16.56 -10.04 2.03
C VAL A 3 15.06 -9.83 2.19
N MET A 4 14.65 -9.26 3.32
CA MET A 4 13.25 -8.96 3.63
C MET A 4 13.07 -7.45 3.75
N VAL A 5 12.10 -6.93 3.02
CA VAL A 5 11.77 -5.50 2.95
C VAL A 5 10.36 -5.30 3.46
N ASP A 6 10.19 -4.55 4.54
CA ASP A 6 8.86 -4.24 5.07
C ASP A 6 8.27 -3.06 4.30
N PHE A 7 7.04 -3.20 3.80
CA PHE A 7 6.33 -2.20 3.04
C PHE A 7 5.03 -1.80 3.73
N TYR A 8 5.01 -0.59 4.28
CA TYR A 8 3.85 0.03 4.92
C TYR A 8 3.09 0.91 3.93
N PHE A 9 1.80 0.64 3.79
CA PHE A 9 0.93 1.35 2.85
C PHE A 9 -0.50 1.50 3.36
N ASP A 10 -1.26 2.33 2.66
CA ASP A 10 -2.71 2.45 2.76
C ASP A 10 -3.25 2.49 1.33
N PHE A 11 -4.29 1.71 1.01
CA PHE A 11 -4.84 1.66 -0.35
C PHE A 11 -5.39 3.01 -0.82
N LEU A 12 -5.69 3.95 0.09
CA LEU A 12 -6.07 5.32 -0.29
C LEU A 12 -4.92 6.14 -0.87
N SER A 13 -3.67 5.66 -0.80
CA SER A 13 -2.48 6.43 -1.19
C SER A 13 -2.07 6.14 -2.65
N PRO A 14 -2.12 7.13 -3.55
CA PRO A 14 -1.64 6.96 -4.92
C PRO A 14 -0.12 6.80 -5.00
N PHE A 15 0.63 7.38 -4.06
CA PHE A 15 2.08 7.17 -4.00
C PHE A 15 2.42 5.75 -3.56
N SER A 16 1.56 5.13 -2.74
CA SER A 16 1.73 3.72 -2.38
C SER A 16 1.44 2.78 -3.54
N TYR A 17 0.49 3.12 -4.42
CA TYR A 17 0.29 2.39 -5.68
C TYR A 17 1.57 2.39 -6.54
N LEU A 18 2.15 3.56 -6.78
CA LEU A 18 3.40 3.71 -7.52
C LEU A 18 4.55 2.91 -6.87
N ALA A 19 4.68 3.01 -5.54
CA ALA A 19 5.72 2.30 -4.80
C ALA A 19 5.54 0.78 -4.86
N ASN A 20 4.32 0.27 -4.74
CA ASN A 20 4.00 -1.16 -4.84
C ASN A 20 4.44 -1.72 -6.21
N HIS A 21 4.13 -1.02 -7.29
CA HIS A 21 4.58 -1.40 -8.63
C HIS A 21 6.11 -1.47 -8.71
N ARG A 22 6.80 -0.41 -8.26
CA ARG A 22 8.27 -0.35 -8.30
C ARG A 22 8.92 -1.43 -7.42
N LEU A 23 8.44 -1.62 -6.21
CA LEU A 23 8.94 -2.65 -5.29
C LEU A 23 8.78 -4.05 -5.87
N SER A 24 7.64 -4.35 -6.51
CA SER A 24 7.41 -5.64 -7.18
C SER A 24 8.44 -5.90 -8.29
N VAL A 25 8.75 -4.87 -9.10
CA VAL A 25 9.80 -4.95 -10.15
C VAL A 25 11.19 -5.17 -9.53
N LEU A 26 11.50 -4.45 -8.45
CA LEU A 26 12.78 -4.58 -7.76
C LEU A 26 12.93 -5.94 -7.08
N ALA A 27 11.87 -6.46 -6.45
CA ALA A 27 11.86 -7.79 -5.84
C ALA A 27 12.14 -8.88 -6.88
N GLY A 28 11.50 -8.80 -8.05
CA GLY A 28 11.77 -9.73 -9.15
C GLY A 28 13.19 -9.61 -9.72
N ARG A 29 13.78 -8.41 -9.72
CA ARG A 29 15.14 -8.17 -10.23
C ARG A 29 16.24 -8.62 -9.27
N TYR A 30 16.07 -8.34 -7.98
CA TYR A 30 17.11 -8.50 -6.96
C TYR A 30 16.87 -9.70 -6.02
N GLY A 31 15.72 -10.38 -6.12
CA GLY A 31 15.44 -11.61 -5.38
C GLY A 31 15.18 -11.41 -3.88
N PHE A 32 14.61 -10.27 -3.48
CA PHE A 32 14.17 -10.04 -2.10
C PHE A 32 12.67 -10.29 -1.92
N SER A 33 12.25 -10.54 -0.69
CA SER A 33 10.84 -10.70 -0.31
C SER A 33 10.30 -9.40 0.27
N ILE A 34 9.02 -9.13 0.01
CA ILE A 34 8.29 -7.98 0.58
C ILE A 34 7.36 -8.48 1.67
N GLN A 35 7.46 -7.91 2.87
CA GLN A 35 6.46 -8.06 3.91
C GLN A 35 5.47 -6.88 3.84
N TYR A 36 4.19 -7.18 3.63
CA TYR A 36 3.16 -6.18 3.37
C TYR A 36 2.42 -5.79 4.66
N HIS A 37 2.31 -4.49 4.92
CA HIS A 37 1.62 -3.94 6.09
C HIS A 37 0.63 -2.84 5.67
N ALA A 38 -0.66 -3.17 5.64
CA ALA A 38 -1.72 -2.18 5.41
C ALA A 38 -2.07 -1.47 6.72
N ILE A 39 -1.90 -0.16 6.79
CA ILE A 39 -2.09 0.64 8.00
C ILE A 39 -3.10 1.76 7.78
N ASP A 40 -3.64 2.28 8.88
CA ASP A 40 -4.46 3.49 8.84
C ASP A 40 -3.57 4.74 8.79
N LEU A 41 -3.53 5.39 7.61
CA LEU A 41 -2.75 6.61 7.43
C LEU A 41 -3.25 7.76 8.32
N ALA A 42 -4.56 7.85 8.58
CA ALA A 42 -5.11 8.91 9.42
C ALA A 42 -4.67 8.74 10.88
N ARG A 43 -4.66 7.50 11.39
CA ARG A 43 -4.12 7.19 12.72
C ARG A 43 -2.62 7.48 12.81
N ALA A 44 -1.83 7.05 11.82
CA ALA A 44 -0.38 7.30 11.81
C ALA A 44 -0.04 8.81 11.79
N LYS A 45 -0.76 9.60 10.99
CA LYS A 45 -0.63 11.07 10.97
C LYS A 45 -0.99 11.69 12.32
N THR A 46 -2.11 11.26 12.91
CA THR A 46 -2.60 11.82 14.17
C THR A 46 -1.64 11.52 15.33
N ALA A 47 -1.03 10.33 15.35
CA ALA A 47 -0.08 9.92 16.37
C ALA A 47 1.16 10.84 16.47
N ILE A 48 1.57 11.47 15.36
CA ILE A 48 2.68 12.43 15.33
C ILE A 48 2.23 13.90 15.39
N GLY A 49 0.96 14.17 15.66
CA GLY A 49 0.40 15.53 15.71
C GLY A 49 0.16 16.19 14.34
N ASN A 50 0.18 15.43 13.25
CA ASN A 50 -0.10 15.95 11.90
C ASN A 50 -1.61 16.04 11.64
N ILE A 51 -2.25 17.00 12.30
CA ILE A 51 -3.71 17.23 12.31
C ILE A 51 -4.17 18.35 11.36
N GLY A 52 -3.26 18.93 10.58
CA GLY A 52 -3.57 19.96 9.59
C GLY A 52 -4.39 19.41 8.41
N PRO A 53 -4.94 20.30 7.55
CA PRO A 53 -5.70 19.90 6.36
C PRO A 53 -4.85 18.95 5.51
N SER A 54 -5.46 17.88 5.01
CA SER A 54 -4.75 16.94 4.16
C SER A 54 -4.42 17.61 2.83
N ASN A 55 -3.37 17.14 2.14
CA ASN A 55 -3.02 17.65 0.81
C ASN A 55 -4.19 17.52 -0.18
N ARG A 56 -5.11 16.57 0.04
CA ARG A 56 -6.34 16.40 -0.76
C ARG A 56 -7.34 17.55 -0.60
N ASP A 57 -7.28 18.28 0.51
CA ASP A 57 -8.17 19.41 0.82
C ASP A 57 -7.56 20.75 0.36
N LEU A 58 -6.29 20.75 -0.03
CA LEU A 58 -5.53 21.93 -0.47
C LEU A 58 -5.47 21.98 -1.99
N LYS A 59 -6.46 22.60 -2.64
CA LYS A 59 -6.66 22.57 -4.11
C LYS A 59 -5.38 22.82 -4.92
N VAL A 60 -4.66 23.90 -4.65
CA VAL A 60 -3.43 24.26 -5.41
C VAL A 60 -2.37 23.16 -5.31
N LYS A 61 -2.20 22.57 -4.12
CA LYS A 61 -1.25 21.49 -3.90
C LYS A 61 -1.74 20.18 -4.54
N LEU A 62 -3.04 19.89 -4.43
CA LEU A 62 -3.64 18.72 -5.08
C LEU A 62 -3.48 18.77 -6.61
N ASP A 63 -3.69 19.93 -7.23
CA ASP A 63 -3.53 20.11 -8.68
C ASP A 63 -2.09 19.79 -9.11
N TYR A 64 -1.09 20.22 -8.35
CA TYR A 64 0.30 19.81 -8.58
C TYR A 64 0.52 18.30 -8.39
N LEU A 65 0.04 17.73 -7.28
CA LEU A 65 0.25 16.32 -6.96
C LEU A 65 -0.36 15.40 -8.02
N LYS A 66 -1.50 15.78 -8.63
CA LYS A 66 -2.07 15.04 -9.77
C LYS A 66 -1.13 14.99 -10.97
N VAL A 67 -0.49 16.11 -11.32
CA VAL A 67 0.50 16.18 -12.40
C VAL A 67 1.74 15.36 -12.06
N ASP A 68 2.22 15.43 -10.82
CA ASP A 68 3.38 14.66 -10.36
C ASP A 68 3.10 13.15 -10.41
N LEU A 69 1.94 12.71 -9.93
CA LEU A 69 1.48 11.32 -10.01
C LEU A 69 1.43 10.82 -11.46
N GLN A 70 0.94 11.64 -12.40
CA GLN A 70 0.90 11.26 -13.80
C GLN A 70 2.31 11.09 -14.39
N ARG A 71 3.25 11.98 -14.05
CA ARG A 71 4.67 11.86 -14.49
C ARG A 71 5.30 10.54 -14.01
N TRP A 72 5.03 10.15 -12.76
CA TRP A 72 5.50 8.87 -12.23
C TRP A 72 4.83 7.68 -12.90
N ALA A 73 3.52 7.75 -13.12
CA ALA A 73 2.77 6.70 -13.82
C ALA A 73 3.30 6.50 -15.26
N ASP A 74 3.57 7.60 -15.98
CA ASP A 74 4.16 7.58 -17.32
C ASP A 74 5.58 6.97 -17.29
N LEU A 75 6.40 7.35 -16.30
CA LEU A 75 7.75 6.81 -16.12
C LEU A 75 7.72 5.29 -15.85
N TYR A 76 6.76 4.82 -15.06
CA TYR A 76 6.57 3.41 -14.74
C TYR A 76 5.77 2.65 -15.80
N ARG A 77 5.16 3.36 -16.76
CA ARG A 77 4.30 2.81 -17.82
C ARG A 77 3.10 2.05 -17.26
N ILE A 78 2.45 2.62 -16.25
CA ILE A 78 1.24 2.07 -15.64
C ILE A 78 0.10 3.10 -15.71
N PRO A 79 -1.17 2.66 -15.82
CA PRO A 79 -2.30 3.56 -15.74
C PRO A 79 -2.44 4.13 -14.33
N LEU A 80 -2.92 5.38 -14.21
CA LEU A 80 -3.29 5.97 -12.92
C LEU A 80 -4.58 6.76 -13.08
N VAL A 81 -5.65 6.26 -12.48
CA VAL A 81 -7.00 6.82 -12.49
C VAL A 81 -7.44 7.01 -11.05
N PHE A 82 -7.89 8.22 -10.71
CA PHE A 82 -8.33 8.52 -9.36
C PHE A 82 -9.66 7.79 -9.05
N PRO A 83 -9.76 7.08 -7.91
CA PRO A 83 -11.02 6.53 -7.45
C PRO A 83 -11.96 7.65 -7.00
N PRO A 84 -13.29 7.41 -7.00
CA PRO A 84 -14.28 8.40 -6.59
C PRO A 84 -14.28 8.69 -5.08
N ASN A 85 -13.66 7.82 -4.26
CA ASN A 85 -13.52 8.00 -2.81
C ASN A 85 -12.19 7.42 -2.29
N PHE A 86 -11.92 7.66 -1.02
CA PHE A 86 -10.69 7.25 -0.32
C PHE A 86 -10.98 6.34 0.88
N ASN A 87 -12.11 5.62 0.85
CA ASN A 87 -12.58 4.77 1.95
C ASN A 87 -11.88 3.40 1.91
N SER A 88 -10.61 3.36 2.32
CA SER A 88 -9.75 2.16 2.19
C SER A 88 -9.85 1.15 3.33
N ARG A 89 -10.55 1.45 4.45
CA ARG A 89 -10.55 0.59 5.64
C ARG A 89 -10.91 -0.87 5.35
N ARG A 90 -11.94 -1.10 4.55
CA ARG A 90 -12.43 -2.45 4.20
C ARG A 90 -11.34 -3.25 3.47
N VAL A 91 -10.75 -2.68 2.42
CA VAL A 91 -9.68 -3.36 1.66
C VAL A 91 -8.35 -3.42 2.43
N ASN A 92 -8.03 -2.46 3.29
CA ASN A 92 -6.85 -2.53 4.15
C ASN A 92 -6.95 -3.70 5.13
N ALA A 93 -8.10 -3.84 5.81
CA ALA A 93 -8.35 -4.95 6.73
C ALA A 93 -8.32 -6.32 6.00
N GLY A 94 -8.78 -6.35 4.74
CA GLY A 94 -8.78 -7.56 3.91
C GLY A 94 -7.39 -8.16 3.66
N LEU A 95 -6.30 -7.39 3.77
CA LEU A 95 -4.93 -7.95 3.73
C LEU A 95 -4.68 -8.99 4.83
N TYR A 96 -5.39 -8.88 5.94
CA TYR A 96 -5.23 -9.76 7.09
C TYR A 96 -6.12 -10.99 7.06
N TYR A 97 -6.91 -11.16 6.00
CA TYR A 97 -7.60 -12.42 5.74
C TYR A 97 -6.55 -13.53 5.60
N PRO A 98 -6.74 -14.72 6.22
CA PRO A 98 -5.72 -15.77 6.21
C PRO A 98 -5.19 -16.12 4.80
N ALA A 99 -6.08 -16.30 3.83
CA ALA A 99 -5.67 -16.60 2.46
C ALA A 99 -4.98 -15.40 1.78
N ALA A 100 -5.30 -14.17 2.18
CA ALA A 100 -4.60 -12.97 1.72
C ALA A 100 -3.16 -12.92 2.22
N ARG A 101 -2.88 -13.32 3.47
CA ARG A 101 -1.52 -13.37 4.00
C ARG A 101 -0.61 -14.33 3.23
N GLU A 102 -1.16 -15.45 2.75
CA GLU A 102 -0.42 -16.41 1.92
C GLU A 102 -0.14 -15.90 0.50
N ARG A 103 -0.99 -14.98 0.00
CA ARG A 103 -0.92 -14.41 -1.36
C ARG A 103 -0.90 -12.88 -1.34
N ALA A 104 -0.17 -12.30 -0.37
CA ALA A 104 -0.25 -10.88 -0.04
C ALA A 104 0.08 -9.99 -1.24
N ALA A 105 1.15 -10.32 -1.97
CA ALA A 105 1.53 -9.57 -3.17
C ALA A 105 0.44 -9.54 -4.25
N GLU A 106 -0.29 -10.65 -4.43
CA GLU A 106 -1.37 -10.74 -5.42
C GLU A 106 -2.59 -9.93 -4.98
N TYR A 107 -2.99 -10.04 -3.71
CA TYR A 107 -4.07 -9.24 -3.13
C TYR A 107 -3.78 -7.74 -3.25
N VAL A 108 -2.60 -7.32 -2.79
CA VAL A 108 -2.18 -5.91 -2.80
C VAL A 108 -2.15 -5.37 -4.23
N ARG A 109 -1.57 -6.12 -5.18
CA ARG A 109 -1.56 -5.73 -6.59
C ARG A 109 -2.97 -5.58 -7.15
N LEU A 110 -3.86 -6.57 -6.95
CA LEU A 110 -5.21 -6.54 -7.49
C LEU A 110 -6.03 -5.36 -6.95
N VAL A 111 -6.01 -5.13 -5.63
CA VAL A 111 -6.73 -4.00 -5.02
C VAL A 111 -6.20 -2.67 -5.54
N PHE A 112 -4.87 -2.49 -5.58
CA PHE A 112 -4.28 -1.27 -6.12
C PHE A 112 -4.60 -1.07 -7.61
N ASP A 113 -4.50 -2.12 -8.43
CA ASP A 113 -4.81 -2.05 -9.85
C ASP A 113 -6.29 -1.72 -10.09
N SER A 114 -7.22 -2.27 -9.30
CA SER A 114 -8.64 -1.93 -9.41
C SER A 114 -8.93 -0.50 -8.93
N ALA A 115 -8.38 -0.08 -7.78
CA ALA A 115 -8.64 1.25 -7.23
C ALA A 115 -7.94 2.37 -8.02
N TRP A 116 -6.64 2.24 -8.27
CA TRP A 116 -5.80 3.28 -8.86
C TRP A 116 -5.43 3.04 -10.32
N GLY A 117 -5.45 1.79 -10.80
CA GLY A 117 -5.27 1.51 -12.22
C GLY A 117 -6.55 1.71 -13.03
N LYS A 118 -7.70 1.27 -12.49
CA LYS A 118 -9.02 1.38 -13.14
C LYS A 118 -9.91 2.50 -12.59
N GLY A 119 -9.59 3.07 -11.43
CA GLY A 119 -10.38 4.15 -10.82
C GLY A 119 -11.64 3.66 -10.10
N TRP A 120 -11.71 2.42 -9.65
CA TRP A 120 -12.86 1.91 -8.91
C TRP A 120 -12.90 2.45 -7.49
N ALA A 121 -14.11 2.63 -6.95
CA ALA A 121 -14.29 2.98 -5.54
C ALA A 121 -13.65 1.92 -4.62
N LEU A 122 -12.91 2.37 -3.60
CA LEU A 122 -12.20 1.49 -2.67
C LEU A 122 -13.14 0.68 -1.77
N ASP A 123 -14.35 1.18 -1.55
CA ASP A 123 -15.40 0.56 -0.75
C ASP A 123 -16.48 -0.16 -1.60
N ALA A 124 -16.29 -0.28 -2.91
CA ALA A 124 -17.26 -0.94 -3.78
C ALA A 124 -17.24 -2.47 -3.64
N ASP A 125 -18.42 -3.06 -3.54
CA ASP A 125 -18.62 -4.51 -3.56
C ASP A 125 -18.07 -5.14 -4.84
N SER A 126 -18.16 -4.43 -5.98
CA SER A 126 -17.61 -4.89 -7.25
C SER A 126 -16.09 -5.07 -7.22
N LEU A 127 -15.36 -4.26 -6.44
CA LEU A 127 -13.91 -4.40 -6.27
C LEU A 127 -13.60 -5.70 -5.52
N LEU A 128 -14.33 -5.98 -4.44
CA LEU A 128 -14.11 -7.20 -3.66
C LEU A 128 -14.51 -8.44 -4.43
N ALA A 129 -15.63 -8.40 -5.16
CA ALA A 129 -16.05 -9.48 -6.03
C ALA A 129 -15.00 -9.80 -7.09
N GLU A 130 -14.38 -8.78 -7.72
CA GLU A 130 -13.28 -8.99 -8.65
C GLU A 130 -12.04 -9.60 -7.99
N VAL A 131 -11.67 -9.12 -6.80
CA VAL A 131 -10.51 -9.64 -6.06
C VAL A 131 -10.73 -11.10 -5.69
N CYS A 132 -11.90 -11.45 -5.15
CA CYS A 132 -12.25 -12.84 -4.81
C CYS A 132 -12.28 -13.74 -6.05
N ASP A 133 -12.86 -13.28 -7.16
CA ASP A 133 -12.86 -14.02 -8.44
C ASP A 133 -11.43 -14.32 -8.90
N LYS A 134 -10.54 -13.32 -8.91
CA LYS A 134 -9.16 -13.47 -9.39
C LYS A 134 -8.29 -14.30 -8.45
N LEU A 135 -8.60 -14.31 -7.15
CA LEU A 135 -7.87 -15.07 -6.15
C LEU A 135 -8.50 -16.45 -5.86
N ASN A 136 -9.63 -16.77 -6.49
CA ASN A 136 -10.43 -17.97 -6.21
C ASN A 136 -10.80 -18.09 -4.72
N TRP A 137 -11.27 -17.00 -4.13
CA TRP A 137 -11.78 -16.98 -2.76
C TRP A 137 -13.31 -16.97 -2.75
N ASP A 138 -13.90 -17.56 -1.71
CA ASP A 138 -15.32 -17.41 -1.45
C ASP A 138 -15.60 -15.96 -1.01
N LEU A 139 -16.51 -15.28 -1.73
CA LEU A 139 -16.84 -13.89 -1.44
C LEU A 139 -17.53 -13.75 -0.07
N GLY A 140 -18.41 -14.69 0.29
CA GLY A 140 -19.14 -14.65 1.56
C GLY A 140 -18.20 -14.83 2.75
N GLU A 141 -17.29 -15.81 2.69
CA GLU A 141 -16.28 -16.02 3.75
C GLU A 141 -15.36 -14.80 3.92
N PHE A 142 -14.98 -14.16 2.80
CA PHE A 142 -14.16 -12.96 2.85
C PHE A 142 -14.93 -11.77 3.44
N GLU A 143 -16.19 -11.59 3.07
CA GLU A 143 -17.05 -10.55 3.64
C GLU A 143 -17.32 -10.76 5.13
N ASP A 144 -17.55 -12.00 5.56
CA ASP A 144 -17.69 -12.37 6.97
C ASP A 144 -16.43 -12.03 7.76
N PHE A 145 -15.24 -12.33 7.20
CA PHE A 145 -13.98 -11.92 7.79
C PHE A 145 -13.88 -10.39 7.90
N LEU A 146 -14.16 -9.65 6.83
CA LEU A 146 -14.08 -8.19 6.81
C LEU A 146 -15.00 -7.52 7.85
N ASN A 147 -16.13 -8.15 8.17
CA ASN A 147 -17.08 -7.69 9.19
C ASN A 147 -16.75 -8.19 10.60
N SER A 148 -15.73 -9.03 10.77
CA SER A 148 -15.36 -9.62 12.05
C SER A 148 -14.51 -8.70 12.93
N GLU A 149 -14.57 -8.92 14.24
CA GLU A 149 -13.67 -8.27 15.21
C GLU A 149 -12.20 -8.63 14.95
N ASN A 150 -11.93 -9.82 14.41
CA ASN A 150 -10.57 -10.27 14.11
C ASN A 150 -9.92 -9.40 13.01
N ALA A 151 -10.65 -9.05 11.96
CA ALA A 151 -10.15 -8.17 10.91
C ALA A 151 -9.86 -6.76 11.44
N ALA A 152 -10.77 -6.21 12.25
CA ALA A 152 -10.59 -4.90 12.88
C ALA A 152 -9.37 -4.90 13.82
N LYS A 153 -9.26 -5.90 14.69
CA LYS A 153 -8.15 -6.05 15.63
C LYS A 153 -6.81 -6.19 14.92
N ALA A 154 -6.71 -7.04 13.90
CA ALA A 154 -5.47 -7.22 13.14
C ALA A 154 -5.01 -5.92 12.46
N TYR A 155 -5.94 -5.17 11.86
CA TYR A 155 -5.63 -3.87 11.25
C TYR A 155 -5.18 -2.83 12.29
N ASP A 156 -5.81 -2.83 13.47
CA ASP A 156 -5.46 -1.90 14.54
C ASP A 156 -4.10 -2.21 15.17
N GLU A 157 -3.77 -3.49 15.36
CA GLU A 157 -2.48 -3.97 15.87
C GLU A 157 -1.34 -3.61 14.90
N GLU A 158 -1.51 -3.85 13.60
CA GLU A 158 -0.51 -3.52 12.58
C GLU A 158 -0.31 -2.01 12.43
N THR A 159 -1.40 -1.23 12.52
CA THR A 159 -1.30 0.24 12.55
C THR A 159 -0.52 0.71 13.78
N GLN A 160 -0.79 0.14 14.96
CA GLN A 160 -0.07 0.52 16.18
C GLN A 160 1.42 0.13 16.11
N ALA A 161 1.73 -1.07 15.63
CA ALA A 161 3.10 -1.52 15.43
C ALA A 161 3.88 -0.61 14.47
N ALA A 162 3.24 -0.13 13.40
CA ALA A 162 3.85 0.84 12.48
C ALA A 162 4.15 2.18 13.18
N ILE A 163 3.22 2.70 13.98
CA ILE A 163 3.41 3.92 14.78
C ILE A 163 4.58 3.75 15.75
N ASP A 164 4.65 2.62 16.46
CA ASP A 164 5.73 2.31 17.41
C ASP A 164 7.09 2.22 16.69
N ARG A 165 7.09 1.78 15.42
CA ARG A 165 8.27 1.80 14.53
C ARG A 165 8.52 3.15 13.87
N LYS A 166 7.85 4.22 14.32
CA LYS A 166 8.00 5.62 13.84
C LYS A 166 7.50 5.86 12.41
N VAL A 167 6.62 5.02 11.89
CA VAL A 167 5.93 5.27 10.61
C VAL A 167 4.94 6.42 10.80
N PHE A 168 5.13 7.49 10.04
CA PHE A 168 4.28 8.69 10.09
C PHE A 168 3.44 8.91 8.83
N GLY A 169 3.64 8.08 7.82
CA GLY A 169 3.02 8.23 6.51
C GLY A 169 3.31 7.04 5.61
N VAL A 170 2.70 7.05 4.43
CA VAL A 170 2.85 5.99 3.42
C VAL A 170 3.17 6.60 2.05
N PRO A 171 3.79 5.85 1.12
CA PRO A 171 4.44 4.56 1.35
C PRO A 171 5.68 4.70 2.22
N THR A 172 5.88 3.78 3.17
CA THR A 172 7.13 3.69 3.95
C THR A 172 7.72 2.30 3.77
N VAL A 173 9.04 2.23 3.61
CA VAL A 173 9.77 0.99 3.41
C VAL A 173 10.88 0.88 4.44
N PHE A 174 11.04 -0.31 5.01
CA PHE A 174 12.20 -0.65 5.83
C PHE A 174 13.02 -1.78 5.21
N TRP A 175 14.33 -1.68 5.42
CA TRP A 175 15.23 -2.82 5.33
C TRP A 175 16.20 -2.72 6.51
N ASP A 176 16.11 -3.69 7.42
CA ASP A 176 16.73 -3.66 8.75
C ASP A 176 16.26 -2.44 9.56
N ASP A 177 17.19 -1.57 9.94
CA ASP A 177 16.97 -0.34 10.72
C ASP A 177 16.74 0.91 9.86
N GLN A 178 16.97 0.81 8.55
CA GLN A 178 16.85 1.94 7.63
C GLN A 178 15.40 2.12 7.18
N MET A 179 14.93 3.36 7.23
CA MET A 179 13.58 3.75 6.82
C MET A 179 13.63 4.72 5.63
N TRP A 180 12.82 4.46 4.61
CA TRP A 180 12.57 5.39 3.51
C TRP A 180 11.08 5.65 3.35
N TRP A 181 10.70 6.92 3.30
CA TRP A 181 9.32 7.33 3.04
C TRP A 181 9.21 7.97 1.65
N GLY A 182 8.26 7.49 0.85
CA GLY A 182 7.96 7.98 -0.50
C GLY A 182 8.43 7.05 -1.62
N ASN A 183 7.62 6.97 -2.69
CA ASN A 183 8.01 6.31 -3.94
C ASN A 183 9.33 6.86 -4.49
N ASP A 184 9.53 8.17 -4.33
CA ASP A 184 10.71 8.92 -4.76
C ASP A 184 11.96 8.67 -3.89
N ARG A 185 11.92 7.74 -2.93
CA ARG A 185 13.09 7.26 -2.18
C ARG A 185 13.48 5.82 -2.52
N LEU A 186 12.70 5.11 -3.34
CA LEU A 186 13.00 3.72 -3.71
C LEU A 186 14.32 3.57 -4.48
N PHE A 187 14.82 4.63 -5.12
CA PHE A 187 16.16 4.62 -5.71
C PHE A 187 17.28 4.49 -4.65
N MET A 188 17.07 4.97 -3.43
CA MET A 188 18.03 4.84 -2.32
C MET A 188 18.05 3.40 -1.79
N LEU A 189 16.87 2.78 -1.68
CA LEU A 189 16.74 1.34 -1.38
C LEU A 189 17.48 0.50 -2.44
N GLU A 190 17.23 0.77 -3.73
CA GLU A 190 17.91 0.08 -4.84
C GLU A 190 19.43 0.29 -4.81
N SER A 191 19.90 1.50 -4.49
CA SER A 191 21.34 1.77 -4.33
C SER A 191 21.96 0.93 -3.21
N ARG A 192 21.25 0.73 -2.09
CA ARG A 192 21.72 -0.17 -1.02
C ARG A 192 21.75 -1.63 -1.50
N LEU A 193 20.71 -2.10 -2.18
CA LEU A 193 20.64 -3.47 -2.72
C LEU A 193 21.81 -3.76 -3.66
N GLN A 194 22.19 -2.79 -4.51
CA GLN A 194 23.33 -2.91 -5.42
C GLN A 194 24.68 -3.05 -4.70
N LYS A 195 24.87 -2.34 -3.57
CA LYS A 195 26.11 -2.42 -2.79
C LYS A 195 26.27 -3.77 -2.08
N GLU A 196 25.18 -4.36 -1.63
CA GLU A 196 25.21 -5.66 -0.94
C GLU A 196 25.26 -6.86 -1.90
N THR A 197 24.93 -6.64 -3.18
CA THR A 197 24.99 -7.68 -4.23
C THR A 197 26.26 -7.61 -5.09
N GLN A 198 27.09 -6.57 -4.92
CA GLN A 198 28.42 -6.51 -5.53
C GLN A 198 29.45 -7.24 -4.66
N PRO A 199 30.30 -8.12 -5.25
CA PRO A 199 31.34 -8.84 -4.52
C PRO A 199 32.46 -7.93 -4.00
#